data_AF-A0A962PJ22-F1
#
_entry.id   AF-A0A962PJ22-F1
#
_cell.length_a   1.000
_cell.length_b   1.000
_cell.length_c   1.000
_cell.angle_alpha   90.00
_cell.angle_beta   90.00
_cell.angle_gamma   90.00
#
_symmetry.space_group_name_H-M   'P 1'
#
loop_
_entity.id
_entity.type
_entity.pdbx_description
1 polymer ?
#
loop_
_entity_poly.entity_id
_entity_poly.type
_entity_poly.pdbx_seq_one_letter_code
_entity_poly.pdbx_strand_id
1 'polypeptide(L)'
;MGVGRSLQSFELELESISQIITHAFDTLREGKAPVLNDLSDRIDRLCRNVSAAEGEIARQLQPVMAGMIQRLDELALEIQRYQSSLKEA
;
A
#
# COMPACT_ATOMS: atom_id res chain seq x y z
N MET A 1 25.06 16.69 -7.08
CA MET A 1 23.96 16.29 -7.97
C MET A 1 23.56 14.87 -7.56
N GLY A 2 22.28 14.58 -7.24
CA GLY A 2 21.79 13.19 -7.22
C GLY A 2 20.79 12.77 -6.12
N VAL A 3 20.91 13.21 -4.87
CA VAL A 3 20.23 12.50 -3.76
C VAL A 3 18.75 12.89 -3.54
N GLY A 4 18.34 14.10 -3.92
CA GLY A 4 16.98 14.61 -3.67
C GLY A 4 15.88 14.05 -4.60
N ARG A 5 16.23 13.51 -5.77
CA ARG A 5 15.23 12.95 -6.70
C ARG A 5 14.68 11.59 -6.25
N SER A 6 15.45 10.82 -5.50
CA SER A 6 15.06 9.48 -5.07
C SER A 6 13.97 9.57 -4.00
N LEU A 7 14.17 10.35 -2.93
CA LEU A 7 13.22 10.47 -1.82
C LEU A 7 11.85 11.02 -2.27
N GLN A 8 11.85 12.10 -3.06
CA GLN A 8 10.61 12.72 -3.55
C GLN A 8 9.79 11.76 -4.43
N SER A 9 10.47 10.89 -5.20
CA SER A 9 9.80 9.84 -5.98
C SER A 9 9.18 8.77 -5.08
N PHE A 10 9.87 8.38 -3.99
CA PHE A 10 9.31 7.47 -2.99
C PHE A 10 8.09 8.06 -2.28
N GLU A 11 8.15 9.33 -1.89
CA GLU A 11 7.04 10.02 -1.24
C GLU A 11 5.80 10.08 -2.15
N LEU A 12 5.98 10.37 -3.44
CA LEU A 12 4.90 10.37 -4.42
C LEU A 12 4.31 8.96 -4.65
N GLU A 13 5.16 7.93 -4.72
CA GLU A 13 4.68 6.55 -4.81
C GLU A 13 3.90 6.14 -3.54
N LEU A 14 4.41 6.51 -2.38
CA LEU A 14 3.76 6.29 -1.09
C LEU A 14 2.39 6.98 -1.01
N GLU A 15 2.32 8.25 -1.39
CA GLU A 15 1.06 8.99 -1.41
C GLU A 15 0.05 8.34 -2.36
N SER A 16 0.51 7.93 -3.54
CA SER A 16 -0.32 7.25 -4.53
C SER A 16 -0.85 5.90 -4.03
N ILE A 17 0.00 5.07 -3.41
CA ILE A 17 -0.43 3.78 -2.83
C ILE A 17 -1.41 4.03 -1.67
N SER A 18 -1.16 5.04 -0.82
CA SER A 18 -2.08 5.39 0.27
C SER A 18 -3.46 5.81 -0.25
N GLN A 19 -3.51 6.59 -1.34
CA GLN A 19 -4.76 6.98 -2.00
C GLN A 19 -5.54 5.75 -2.50
N ILE A 20 -4.85 4.77 -3.10
CA ILE A 20 -5.51 3.55 -3.57
C ILE A 20 -6.03 2.71 -2.41
N ILE A 21 -5.26 2.57 -1.31
CA ILE A 21 -5.74 1.87 -0.11
C ILE A 21 -7.02 2.53 0.41
N THR A 22 -7.04 3.86 0.51
CA THR A 22 -8.24 4.61 0.94
C THR A 22 -9.41 4.38 -0.02
N HIS A 23 -9.17 4.44 -1.32
CA HIS A 23 -10.21 4.20 -2.32
C HIS A 23 -10.75 2.77 -2.27
N ALA A 24 -9.87 1.79 -2.03
CA ALA A 24 -10.23 0.39 -1.89
C ALA A 24 -11.10 0.15 -0.66
N PHE A 25 -10.77 0.77 0.48
CA PHE A 25 -11.62 0.76 1.67
C PHE A 25 -13.00 1.37 1.40
N ASP A 26 -13.06 2.52 0.73
CA ASP A 26 -14.33 3.18 0.39
C ASP A 26 -15.18 2.28 -0.52
N THR A 27 -14.55 1.68 -1.54
CA THR A 27 -15.18 0.72 -2.46
C THR A 27 -15.75 -0.49 -1.71
N LEU A 28 -15.01 -1.01 -0.73
CA LEU A 28 -15.44 -2.09 0.16
C LEU A 28 -16.66 -1.69 1.01
N ARG A 29 -16.64 -0.47 1.56
CA ARG A 29 -17.75 0.09 2.35
C ARG A 29 -18.99 0.34 1.51
N GLU A 30 -18.83 0.66 0.23
CA GLU A 30 -19.93 0.69 -0.75
C GLU A 30 -20.46 -0.71 -1.12
N GLY A 31 -19.84 -1.78 -0.62
CA GLY A 31 -20.21 -3.15 -0.96
C GLY A 31 -19.79 -3.55 -2.38
N LYS A 32 -18.67 -3.00 -2.88
CA LYS A 32 -18.07 -3.38 -4.16
C LYS A 32 -16.73 -4.07 -3.92
N ALA A 33 -16.32 -4.92 -4.85
CA ALA A 33 -15.01 -5.56 -4.78
C ALA A 33 -13.91 -4.55 -5.16
N PRO A 34 -12.97 -4.22 -4.26
CA PRO A 34 -11.87 -3.33 -4.57
C PRO A 34 -10.85 -3.99 -5.50
N VAL A 35 -10.25 -3.20 -6.39
CA VAL A 35 -9.19 -3.67 -7.30
C VAL A 35 -7.85 -3.59 -6.57
N LEU A 36 -7.42 -4.72 -6.00
CA LEU A 36 -6.13 -4.81 -5.29
C LEU A 36 -4.97 -5.36 -6.14
N ASN A 37 -5.26 -5.91 -7.31
CA ASN A 37 -4.23 -6.58 -8.12
C ASN A 37 -3.05 -5.64 -8.48
N ASP A 38 -3.34 -4.37 -8.74
CA ASP A 38 -2.32 -3.36 -9.05
C ASP A 38 -1.55 -2.90 -7.80
N LEU A 39 -2.22 -2.93 -6.64
CA LEU A 39 -1.68 -2.46 -5.37
C LEU A 39 -0.50 -3.32 -4.91
N SER A 40 -0.65 -4.65 -4.96
CA SER A 40 0.40 -5.60 -4.55
C SER A 40 1.68 -5.45 -5.38
N ASP A 41 1.59 -5.29 -6.72
CA ASP A 41 2.78 -5.10 -7.57
C ASP A 41 3.50 -3.78 -7.23
N ARG A 42 2.73 -2.71 -7.01
CA ARG A 42 3.29 -1.40 -6.64
C ARG A 42 3.98 -1.42 -5.28
N ILE A 43 3.41 -2.11 -4.29
CA ILE A 43 4.02 -2.27 -2.97
C ILE A 43 5.27 -3.14 -3.05
N ASP A 44 5.25 -4.22 -3.83
CA ASP A 44 6.40 -5.08 -4.00
C ASP A 44 7.57 -4.32 -4.64
N ARG A 45 7.29 -3.52 -5.68
CA ARG A 45 8.27 -2.59 -6.28
C ARG A 45 8.79 -1.58 -5.27
N LEU A 46 7.90 -0.94 -4.51
CA LEU A 46 8.28 0.02 -3.48
C LEU A 46 9.19 -0.65 -2.44
N CYS A 47 8.85 -1.85 -2.00
CA CYS A 47 9.61 -2.60 -1.01
C CYS A 47 11.01 -2.99 -1.52
N ARG A 48 11.12 -3.40 -2.79
CA ARG A 48 12.42 -3.62 -3.45
C ARG A 48 13.22 -2.34 -3.57
N ASN A 49 12.58 -1.23 -3.97
CA ASN A 49 13.23 0.06 -4.11
C ASN A 49 13.72 0.59 -2.75
N VAL A 50 12.94 0.43 -1.68
CA VAL A 50 13.34 0.80 -0.31
C VAL A 50 14.44 -0.13 0.21
N SER A 51 14.38 -1.42 -0.08
CA SER A 51 15.45 -2.37 0.27
C SER A 51 16.76 -2.07 -0.47
N ALA A 52 16.66 -1.57 -1.69
CA ALA A 52 17.80 -1.08 -2.47
C ALA A 52 18.28 0.32 -2.04
N ALA A 53 17.45 1.07 -1.29
CA ALA A 53 17.83 2.38 -0.78
C ALA A 53 18.71 2.21 0.47
N GLU A 54 20.01 2.46 0.35
CA GLU A 54 20.93 2.37 1.49
C GLU A 54 20.96 3.67 2.32
N GLY A 55 21.25 3.54 3.63
CA GLY A 55 21.50 4.67 4.52
C GLY A 55 20.25 5.31 5.14
N GLU A 56 20.19 6.64 5.14
CA GLU A 56 19.16 7.42 5.83
C GLU A 56 17.76 7.28 5.19
N ILE A 57 17.71 6.98 3.89
CA ILE A 57 16.46 6.83 3.13
C ILE A 57 15.70 5.59 3.58
N ALA A 58 16.35 4.42 3.71
CA ALA A 58 15.71 3.22 4.25
C ALA A 58 15.21 3.42 5.68
N ARG A 59 15.99 4.10 6.54
CA ARG A 59 15.59 4.39 7.92
C ARG A 59 14.34 5.25 8.00
N GLN A 60 14.16 6.20 7.09
CA GLN A 60 12.97 7.06 7.04
C GLN A 60 11.76 6.36 6.41
N LEU A 61 11.98 5.49 5.42
CA LEU A 61 10.90 4.79 4.70
C LEU A 61 10.41 3.53 5.43
N GLN A 62 11.24 2.89 6.25
CA GLN A 62 10.86 1.74 7.09
C GLN A 62 9.56 1.94 7.89
N PRO A 63 9.40 3.01 8.70
CA PRO A 63 8.17 3.23 9.47
C PRO A 63 6.96 3.48 8.55
N VAL A 64 7.16 4.14 7.41
CA VAL A 64 6.07 4.42 6.46
C VAL A 64 5.62 3.14 5.77
N MET A 65 6.55 2.30 5.32
CA MET A 65 6.23 0.98 4.76
C MET A 65 5.54 0.08 5.78
N ALA A 66 5.98 0.07 7.03
CA ALA A 66 5.33 -0.72 8.09
C ALA A 66 3.87 -0.30 8.28
N GLY A 67 3.59 1.02 8.30
CA GLY A 67 2.22 1.53 8.40
C GLY A 67 1.35 1.17 7.18
N MET A 68 1.93 1.17 5.99
CA MET A 68 1.22 0.73 4.79
C MET A 68 0.87 -0.75 4.81
N ILE A 69 1.85 -1.60 5.14
CA ILE A 69 1.66 -3.06 5.25
C ILE A 69 0.53 -3.36 6.24
N GLN A 70 0.48 -2.65 7.37
CA GLN A 70 -0.58 -2.82 8.35
C GLN A 70 -1.97 -2.47 7.77
N ARG A 71 -2.10 -1.34 7.07
CA ARG A 71 -3.37 -0.95 6.42
C ARG A 71 -3.82 -1.93 5.33
N LEU A 72 -2.86 -2.51 4.61
CA LEU A 72 -3.14 -3.55 3.60
C LEU A 72 -3.65 -4.83 4.22
N ASP A 73 -3.06 -5.23 5.34
CA ASP A 73 -3.48 -6.41 6.07
C ASP A 73 -4.92 -6.24 6.59
N GLU A 74 -5.23 -5.05 7.15
CA GLU A 74 -6.60 -4.69 7.54
C GLU A 74 -7.57 -4.73 6.35
N LEU A 75 -7.18 -4.17 5.20
CA LEU A 75 -7.98 -4.18 3.98
C LEU A 75 -8.21 -5.61 3.47
N ALA A 76 -7.19 -6.46 3.49
CA ALA A 76 -7.29 -7.86 3.07
C ALA A 76 -8.23 -8.65 3.99
N LEU A 77 -8.19 -8.39 5.29
CA LEU A 77 -9.11 -8.93 6.29
C LEU A 77 -10.56 -8.50 6.04
N GLU A 78 -10.79 -7.21 5.75
CA GLU A 78 -12.11 -6.68 5.40
C GLU A 78 -12.65 -7.32 4.12
N ILE A 79 -11.82 -7.48 3.08
CA ILE A 79 -12.22 -8.16 1.84
C ILE A 79 -12.57 -9.61 2.11
N GLN A 80 -11.77 -10.32 2.91
CA GLN A 80 -12.07 -11.71 3.28
C GLN A 80 -13.39 -11.82 4.04
N ARG A 81 -13.63 -10.94 5.01
CA ARG A 81 -14.90 -10.91 5.75
C ARG A 81 -16.08 -10.61 4.83
N TYR A 82 -15.94 -9.64 3.94
CA TYR A 82 -16.97 -9.29 2.97
C TYR A 82 -17.28 -10.46 2.03
N GLN A 83 -16.26 -11.14 1.50
CA GLN A 83 -16.44 -12.33 0.67
C GLN A 83 -17.06 -13.51 1.44
N SER A 84 -16.69 -13.70 2.71
CA SER A 84 -17.29 -14.74 3.55
C SER A 84 -18.77 -14.44 3.80
N SER A 85 -19.10 -13.19 4.13
CA SER A 85 -20.48 -12.74 4.31
C SER A 85 -21.32 -12.86 3.04
N LEU A 86 -20.74 -12.67 1.85
CA LEU A 86 -21.42 -12.89 0.58
C LEU A 86 -21.60 -14.37 0.22
N LYS A 87 -20.75 -15.27 0.73
CA LYS A 87 -20.88 -16.72 0.50
C LYS A 87 -21.85 -17.39 1.47
N GLU A 88 -22.07 -16.80 2.64
CA GLU A 88 -23.01 -17.29 3.65
C GLU A 88 -24.43 -16.73 3.50
N ALA A 89 -24.64 -15.71 2.65
CA ALA A 89 -25.94 -15.12 2.32
C ALA A 89 -26.53 -15.70 1.02
#